data_AF-A0A1I6YM02-F1
#
_entry.id   AF-A0A1I6YM02-F1
#
_cell.length_a   1.000
_cell.length_b   1.000
_cell.length_c   1.000
_cell.angle_alpha   90.00
_cell.angle_beta   90.00
_cell.angle_gamma   90.00
#
_symmetry.space_group_name_H-M   'P 1'
#
loop_
_entity.id
_entity.type
_entity.pdbx_description
1 polymer ?
#
loop_
_entity_poly.entity_id
_entity_poly.type
_entity_poly.pdbx_seq_one_letter_code
_entity_poly.pdbx_strand_id
1 'polypeptide(L)'
;MDLINILFLILSVFFGGFIVVFLKNKSQDKTIKLFLSFSGGFLLSIAFIHFIPEIYSKHEFGIGYYILLGFLIQLFLEYFSGGIEHGHIHAKAGGAMQWGLFISLSLHSFIEGIPLTAEASDTAEFFHQGHGHYHGAHTGLNTLLMGIVLHKIPVAIALMTLLLSSGFKQSKAWVVLAAFSIMAPLGMLFGNYGFPEIGIDLDIILAVVVGMFLHISTTIIFESSENHKFNFVKLISLIAGVLLSILVH
;
A
#
# COMPACT_ATOMS: atom_id res chain seq x y z
N MET A 1 -2.82 15.71 -13.73
CA MET A 1 -2.60 14.27 -13.96
C MET A 1 -1.12 14.03 -14.16
N ASP A 2 -0.43 13.61 -13.12
CA ASP A 2 1.00 13.37 -13.23
C ASP A 2 1.21 11.98 -13.78
N LEU A 3 1.44 11.88 -15.09
CA LEU A 3 1.90 10.66 -15.77
C LEU A 3 3.07 9.98 -15.01
N ILE A 4 3.85 10.81 -14.31
CA ILE A 4 4.94 10.43 -13.42
C ILE A 4 4.44 9.54 -12.26
N ASN A 5 3.32 9.87 -11.62
CA ASN A 5 2.78 9.09 -10.49
C ASN A 5 2.30 7.71 -10.96
N ILE A 6 1.60 7.65 -12.10
CA ILE A 6 1.21 6.38 -12.75
C ILE A 6 2.45 5.54 -13.03
N LEU A 7 3.51 6.15 -13.56
CA LEU A 7 4.74 5.45 -13.88
C LEU A 7 5.41 4.89 -12.60
N PHE A 8 5.47 5.66 -11.51
CA PHE A 8 6.01 5.17 -10.24
C PHE A 8 5.24 3.98 -9.69
N LEU A 9 3.90 4.04 -9.70
CA LEU A 9 3.05 2.92 -9.25
C LEU A 9 3.32 1.65 -10.07
N ILE A 10 3.33 1.76 -11.39
CA ILE A 10 3.56 0.63 -12.29
C ILE A 10 4.98 0.08 -12.13
N LEU A 11 5.99 0.95 -12.15
CA LEU A 11 7.39 0.54 -12.07
C LEU A 11 7.72 -0.12 -10.73
N SER A 12 7.12 0.32 -9.63
CA SER A 12 7.33 -0.30 -8.30
C SER A 12 6.94 -1.80 -8.30
N VAL A 13 5.84 -2.14 -8.97
CA VAL A 13 5.35 -3.52 -9.10
C VAL A 13 6.27 -4.34 -9.99
N PHE A 14 6.68 -3.80 -11.15
CA PHE A 14 7.62 -4.48 -12.04
C PHE A 14 8.99 -4.67 -11.38
N PHE A 15 9.44 -3.69 -10.60
CA PHE A 15 10.68 -3.77 -9.83
C PHE A 15 10.63 -4.91 -8.81
N GLY A 16 9.53 -5.05 -8.06
CA GLY A 16 9.31 -6.19 -7.16
C GLY A 16 9.34 -7.54 -7.89
N GLY A 17 8.67 -7.65 -9.04
CA GLY A 17 8.72 -8.86 -9.87
C GLY A 17 10.13 -9.18 -10.38
N PHE A 18 10.91 -8.16 -10.75
CA PHE A 18 12.28 -8.31 -11.26
C PHE A 18 13.21 -8.81 -10.15
N ILE A 19 13.07 -8.30 -8.93
CA ILE A 19 13.80 -8.77 -7.75
C ILE A 19 13.64 -10.29 -7.58
N VAL A 20 12.43 -10.84 -7.76
CA VAL A 20 12.18 -12.29 -7.63
C VAL A 20 12.93 -13.08 -8.70
N VAL A 21 12.81 -12.66 -9.96
CA VAL A 21 13.40 -13.33 -11.11
C VAL A 21 14.94 -13.28 -11.07
N PHE A 22 15.50 -12.15 -10.64
CA PHE A 22 16.95 -11.94 -10.61
C PHE A 22 17.60 -12.61 -9.40
N LEU A 23 17.00 -12.51 -8.22
CA LEU A 23 17.65 -13.00 -7.00
C LEU A 23 17.61 -14.52 -6.85
N LYS A 24 16.65 -15.26 -7.43
CA LYS A 24 16.59 -16.75 -7.51
C LYS A 24 17.07 -17.53 -6.26
N ASN A 25 16.99 -16.96 -5.05
CA ASN A 25 17.73 -17.45 -3.88
C ASN A 25 16.79 -17.82 -2.72
N LYS A 26 17.18 -18.86 -1.96
CA LYS A 26 16.50 -19.36 -0.75
C LYS A 26 16.34 -18.34 0.38
N SER A 27 16.97 -17.17 0.32
CA SER A 27 16.86 -16.11 1.33
C SER A 27 15.72 -15.11 1.08
N GLN A 28 14.90 -15.31 0.04
CA GLN A 28 13.82 -14.39 -0.34
C GLN A 28 12.84 -14.12 0.81
N ASP A 29 12.46 -15.13 1.60
CA ASP A 29 11.48 -14.97 2.68
C ASP A 29 11.95 -13.98 3.77
N LYS A 30 13.25 -14.00 4.12
CA LYS A 30 13.82 -13.07 5.10
C LYS A 30 13.82 -11.64 4.57
N THR A 31 14.24 -11.47 3.32
CA THR A 31 14.29 -10.15 2.66
C THR A 31 12.89 -9.58 2.51
N ILE A 32 11.92 -10.38 2.06
CA ILE A 32 10.49 -9.99 1.96
C ILE A 32 9.98 -9.52 3.31
N LYS A 33 10.19 -10.31 4.38
CA LYS A 33 9.75 -9.94 5.73
C LYS A 33 10.39 -8.63 6.24
N LEU A 34 11.64 -8.34 5.87
CA LEU A 34 12.29 -7.07 6.22
C LEU A 34 11.71 -5.90 5.43
N PHE A 35 11.56 -6.02 4.11
CA PHE A 35 10.91 -4.99 3.29
C PHE A 35 9.46 -4.73 3.72
N LEU A 36 8.73 -5.77 4.10
CA LEU A 36 7.40 -5.66 4.69
C LEU A 36 7.42 -4.93 6.03
N SER A 37 8.34 -5.29 6.94
CA SER A 37 8.46 -4.61 8.24
C SER A 37 8.81 -3.13 8.07
N PHE A 38 9.70 -2.81 7.12
CA PHE A 38 10.06 -1.43 6.78
C PHE A 38 8.89 -0.64 6.20
N SER A 39 8.23 -1.18 5.17
CA SER A 39 7.06 -0.54 4.55
C SER A 39 5.89 -0.39 5.52
N GLY A 40 5.63 -1.41 6.36
CA GLY A 40 4.62 -1.34 7.40
C GLY A 40 4.93 -0.27 8.45
N GLY A 41 6.20 -0.12 8.85
CA GLY A 41 6.61 0.98 9.72
C GLY A 41 6.39 2.37 9.10
N PHE A 42 6.71 2.51 7.81
CA PHE A 42 6.47 3.75 7.07
C PHE A 42 4.98 4.09 6.99
N LEU A 43 4.13 3.13 6.55
CA LEU A 43 2.69 3.30 6.43
C LEU A 43 1.99 3.54 7.77
N LEU A 44 2.44 2.88 8.84
CA LEU A 44 1.92 3.14 10.19
C LEU A 44 2.23 4.56 10.63
N SER A 45 3.48 5.00 10.45
CA SER A 45 3.94 6.32 10.85
C SER A 45 3.13 7.41 10.15
N ILE A 46 3.07 7.37 8.82
CA ILE A 46 2.34 8.37 8.03
C ILE A 46 0.83 8.37 8.34
N ALA A 47 0.22 7.20 8.60
CA ALA A 47 -1.17 7.14 9.03
C ALA A 47 -1.40 7.92 10.34
N PHE A 48 -0.52 7.76 11.33
CA PHE A 48 -0.66 8.43 12.62
C PHE A 48 -0.27 9.90 12.64
N ILE A 49 0.79 10.29 11.92
CA ILE A 49 1.35 11.65 12.03
C ILE A 49 0.81 12.60 10.96
N HIS A 50 0.30 12.07 9.85
CA HIS A 50 -0.18 12.87 8.73
C HIS A 50 -1.68 12.69 8.50
N PHE A 51 -2.13 11.50 8.09
CA PHE A 51 -3.51 11.33 7.61
C PHE A 51 -4.57 11.39 8.69
N ILE A 52 -4.37 10.73 9.84
CA ILE A 52 -5.34 10.80 10.94
C ILE A 52 -5.51 12.25 11.40
N PRO A 53 -4.44 13.01 11.77
CA PRO A 53 -4.59 14.41 12.13
C PRO A 53 -5.28 15.27 11.07
N GLU A 54 -4.92 15.07 9.80
CA GLU A 54 -5.50 15.83 8.69
C GLU A 54 -7.00 15.58 8.53
N ILE A 55 -7.42 14.31 8.50
CA ILE A 55 -8.83 13.94 8.33
C ILE A 55 -9.69 14.50 9.47
N TYR A 56 -9.20 14.43 10.73
CA TYR A 56 -9.92 14.98 11.88
C TYR A 56 -9.83 16.52 11.99
N SER A 57 -8.99 17.18 11.19
CA SER A 57 -8.97 18.65 11.11
C SER A 57 -10.10 19.19 10.23
N LYS A 58 -10.58 18.39 9.27
CA LYS A 58 -11.64 18.74 8.30
C LYS A 58 -13.00 18.12 8.69
N HIS A 59 -13.01 17.05 9.48
CA HIS A 59 -14.21 16.27 9.82
C HIS A 59 -14.44 16.09 11.31
N GLU A 60 -15.71 15.91 11.67
CA GLU A 60 -16.15 15.53 13.02
C GLU A 60 -15.76 14.09 13.38
N PHE A 61 -15.97 13.71 14.65
CA PHE A 61 -15.67 12.37 15.18
C PHE A 61 -16.26 11.20 14.37
N GLY A 62 -17.31 11.43 13.58
CA GLY A 62 -17.93 10.41 12.73
C GLY A 62 -17.00 9.82 11.66
N ILE A 63 -15.95 10.54 11.26
CA ILE A 63 -15.00 10.04 10.24
C ILE A 63 -14.23 8.80 10.70
N GLY A 64 -14.09 8.63 12.02
CA GLY A 64 -13.49 7.44 12.63
C GLY A 64 -14.22 6.13 12.31
N TYR A 65 -15.53 6.18 12.01
CA TYR A 65 -16.26 4.98 11.57
C TYR A 65 -15.76 4.46 10.21
N TYR A 66 -15.29 5.35 9.33
CA TYR A 66 -14.72 4.96 8.03
C TYR A 66 -13.30 4.41 8.16
N ILE A 67 -12.52 4.89 9.13
CA ILE A 67 -11.24 4.28 9.50
C ILE A 67 -11.47 2.85 9.99
N LEU A 68 -12.43 2.65 10.90
CA LEU A 68 -12.79 1.31 11.38
C LEU A 68 -13.30 0.43 10.22
N LEU A 69 -14.14 0.97 9.34
CA LEU A 69 -14.64 0.25 8.17
C LEU A 69 -13.48 -0.21 7.27
N GLY A 70 -12.52 0.66 7.01
CA GLY A 70 -11.33 0.33 6.22
C GLY A 70 -10.50 -0.79 6.83
N PHE A 71 -10.32 -0.78 8.15
CA PHE A 71 -9.67 -1.87 8.87
C PHE A 71 -10.41 -3.20 8.65
N LEU A 72 -11.74 -3.20 8.76
CA LEU A 72 -12.57 -4.39 8.56
C LEU A 72 -12.59 -4.86 7.10
N ILE A 73 -12.61 -3.93 6.14
CA ILE A 73 -12.49 -4.25 4.71
C ILE A 73 -11.16 -4.97 4.46
N GLN A 74 -10.06 -4.46 5.00
CA GLN A 74 -8.76 -5.10 4.82
C GLN A 74 -8.71 -6.49 5.47
N LEU A 75 -9.24 -6.64 6.69
CA LEU A 75 -9.37 -7.94 7.34
C LEU A 75 -10.17 -8.94 6.49
N PHE A 76 -11.25 -8.49 5.86
CA PHE A 76 -12.04 -9.32 4.95
C PHE A 76 -11.26 -9.68 3.67
N LEU A 77 -10.54 -8.74 3.08
CA LEU A 77 -9.71 -9.00 1.90
C LEU A 77 -8.56 -9.97 2.24
N GLU A 78 -7.95 -9.85 3.42
CA GLU A 78 -6.87 -10.74 3.89
C GLU A 78 -7.30 -12.21 3.92
N TYR A 79 -8.54 -12.49 4.35
CA TYR A 79 -9.08 -13.85 4.35
C TYR A 79 -8.98 -14.53 2.98
N PHE A 80 -9.18 -13.78 1.89
CA PHE A 80 -9.05 -14.30 0.52
C PHE A 80 -7.62 -14.25 -0.01
N SER A 81 -6.78 -13.34 0.48
CA SER A 81 -5.38 -13.23 0.05
C SER A 81 -4.45 -14.22 0.76
N GLY A 82 -4.91 -14.84 1.85
CA GLY A 82 -4.12 -15.76 2.65
C GLY A 82 -2.95 -15.09 3.37
N GLY A 83 -3.00 -13.77 3.52
CA GLY A 83 -1.99 -12.99 4.24
C GLY A 83 -0.66 -12.77 3.51
N ILE A 84 -0.66 -12.86 2.18
CA ILE A 84 0.55 -12.64 1.37
C ILE A 84 1.10 -11.21 1.52
N GLU A 85 0.23 -10.24 1.79
CA GLU A 85 0.58 -8.82 1.98
C GLU A 85 1.45 -8.58 3.22
N HIS A 86 1.52 -9.53 4.15
CA HIS A 86 2.38 -9.49 5.34
C HIS A 86 3.35 -10.69 5.42
N GLY A 87 3.46 -11.47 4.33
CA GLY A 87 4.58 -12.38 4.10
C GLY A 87 4.33 -13.86 4.34
N HIS A 88 3.06 -14.30 4.45
CA HIS A 88 2.74 -15.74 4.43
C HIS A 88 2.72 -16.29 3.02
N ILE A 89 3.82 -16.92 2.64
CA ILE A 89 3.91 -17.62 1.37
C ILE A 89 3.81 -19.12 1.67
N HIS A 90 2.60 -19.65 1.64
CA HIS A 90 2.37 -21.09 1.68
C HIS A 90 2.05 -21.60 0.27
N ALA A 91 3.10 -21.87 -0.50
CA ALA A 91 2.98 -22.48 -1.80
C ALA A 91 2.53 -23.95 -1.66
N LYS A 92 1.26 -24.24 -1.94
CA LYS A 92 0.84 -25.62 -2.22
C LYS A 92 1.31 -25.97 -3.63
N ALA A 93 2.27 -26.87 -3.73
CA ALA A 93 2.76 -27.37 -5.02
C ALA A 93 1.60 -27.97 -5.84
N GLY A 94 1.42 -27.47 -7.07
CA GLY A 94 0.48 -28.05 -8.05
C GLY A 94 -0.96 -27.50 -8.04
N GLY A 95 -1.26 -26.43 -7.29
CA GLY A 95 -2.58 -25.80 -7.30
C GLY A 95 -2.78 -24.82 -8.46
N ALA A 96 -4.00 -24.79 -9.03
CA ALA A 96 -4.42 -23.73 -9.95
C ALA A 96 -4.39 -22.35 -9.27
N MET A 97 -4.31 -21.27 -10.05
CA MET A 97 -4.33 -19.90 -9.55
C MET A 97 -5.51 -19.68 -8.60
N GLN A 98 -5.21 -19.21 -7.39
CA GLN A 98 -6.21 -18.83 -6.42
C GLN A 98 -6.78 -17.47 -6.85
N TRP A 99 -7.78 -17.49 -7.74
CA TRP A 99 -8.40 -16.27 -8.25
C TRP A 99 -8.90 -15.34 -7.13
N GLY A 100 -9.36 -15.89 -6.01
CA GLY A 100 -9.74 -15.12 -4.82
C GLY A 100 -8.61 -14.24 -4.28
N LEU A 101 -7.38 -14.75 -4.27
CA LEU A 101 -6.20 -14.00 -3.83
C LEU A 101 -5.87 -12.87 -4.80
N PHE A 102 -5.85 -13.16 -6.10
CA PHE A 102 -5.57 -12.13 -7.10
C PHE A 102 -6.62 -11.02 -7.07
N ILE A 103 -7.91 -11.38 -7.00
CA ILE A 103 -9.01 -10.42 -6.91
C ILE A 103 -8.89 -9.60 -5.63
N SER A 104 -8.62 -10.25 -4.49
CA SER A 104 -8.47 -9.56 -3.21
C SER A 104 -7.33 -8.54 -3.23
N LEU A 105 -6.12 -8.96 -3.61
CA LEU A 105 -4.97 -8.07 -3.76
C LEU A 105 -5.27 -6.92 -4.73
N SER A 106 -5.98 -7.23 -5.82
CA SER A 106 -6.34 -6.24 -6.83
C SER A 106 -7.32 -5.19 -6.31
N LEU A 107 -8.32 -5.60 -5.53
CA LEU A 107 -9.26 -4.70 -4.87
C LEU A 107 -8.57 -3.86 -3.80
N HIS A 108 -7.73 -4.48 -2.97
CA HIS A 108 -6.89 -3.79 -2.01
C HIS A 108 -6.07 -2.69 -2.72
N SER A 109 -5.33 -3.07 -3.77
CA SER A 109 -4.50 -2.20 -4.61
C SER A 109 -5.28 -1.08 -5.31
N PHE A 110 -6.53 -1.35 -5.72
CA PHE A 110 -7.40 -0.36 -6.31
C PHE A 110 -7.85 0.68 -5.28
N ILE A 111 -8.32 0.24 -4.10
CA ILE A 111 -8.87 1.14 -3.07
C ILE A 111 -7.80 2.09 -2.55
N GLU A 112 -6.58 1.60 -2.26
CA GLU A 112 -5.47 2.46 -1.82
C GLU A 112 -5.06 3.51 -2.88
N GLY A 113 -5.35 3.26 -4.16
CA GLY A 113 -4.99 4.15 -5.26
C GLY A 113 -5.95 5.34 -5.36
N ILE A 114 -7.18 5.23 -4.86
CA ILE A 114 -8.23 6.24 -4.99
C ILE A 114 -7.82 7.61 -4.38
N PRO A 115 -7.33 7.70 -3.13
CA PRO A 115 -7.05 9.00 -2.52
C PRO A 115 -5.77 9.68 -3.04
N LEU A 116 -5.00 9.05 -3.94
CA LEU A 116 -3.77 9.64 -4.50
C LEU A 116 -3.99 10.97 -5.23
N THR A 117 -5.23 11.26 -5.64
CA THR A 117 -5.57 12.53 -6.28
C THR A 117 -5.95 13.63 -5.31
N ALA A 118 -6.43 13.30 -4.11
CA ALA A 118 -6.88 14.29 -3.11
C ALA A 118 -5.73 15.24 -2.73
N GLU A 119 -4.55 14.69 -2.45
CA GLU A 119 -3.34 15.48 -2.16
C GLU A 119 -2.73 16.16 -3.39
N ALA A 120 -3.00 15.66 -4.61
CA ALA A 120 -2.54 16.32 -5.83
C ALA A 120 -3.35 17.61 -6.11
N SER A 121 -4.64 17.62 -5.76
CA SER A 121 -5.53 18.77 -5.91
C SER A 121 -5.26 19.93 -4.93
N ASP A 122 -4.74 19.65 -3.73
CA ASP A 122 -4.40 20.71 -2.77
C ASP A 122 -3.25 21.61 -3.25
N THR A 123 -2.49 21.20 -4.27
CA THR A 123 -1.50 22.07 -4.93
C THR A 123 -2.10 23.02 -5.98
N ALA A 124 -3.35 22.79 -6.42
CA ALA A 124 -3.98 23.56 -7.51
C ALA A 124 -4.97 24.64 -7.01
N GLU A 125 -5.44 24.58 -5.77
CA GLU A 125 -6.35 25.59 -5.18
C GLU A 125 -5.62 26.77 -4.49
N PHE A 126 -4.34 26.98 -4.77
CA PHE A 126 -3.54 28.12 -4.25
C PHE A 126 -3.87 29.47 -4.93
N PHE A 127 -5.15 29.73 -5.22
CA PHE A 127 -5.64 31.04 -5.69
C PHE A 127 -6.88 31.57 -4.96
N HIS A 128 -7.34 30.93 -3.89
CA HIS A 128 -8.39 31.50 -3.02
C HIS A 128 -7.87 31.87 -1.64
N GLN A 129 -8.22 33.11 -1.26
CA GLN A 129 -7.66 33.90 -0.18
C GLN A 129 -7.96 33.34 1.22
N GLY A 130 -6.96 33.41 2.09
CA GLY A 130 -7.13 33.67 3.52
C GLY A 130 -7.30 32.43 4.40
N HIS A 131 -6.18 31.83 4.82
CA HIS A 131 -5.77 31.65 6.22
C HIS A 131 -4.47 30.82 6.23
N GLY A 132 -3.47 31.27 6.98
CA GLY A 132 -2.08 30.84 6.80
C GLY A 132 -1.76 29.48 7.43
N HIS A 133 -1.24 28.57 6.59
CA HIS A 133 -0.23 27.60 6.98
C HIS A 133 0.84 27.54 5.88
N TYR A 134 2.08 27.88 6.25
CA TYR A 134 3.25 27.73 5.40
C TYR A 134 3.52 26.23 5.22
N HIS A 135 3.11 25.65 4.09
CA HIS A 135 3.75 24.45 3.55
C HIS A 135 4.64 24.92 2.41
N GLY A 136 5.93 25.06 2.71
CA GLY A 136 6.93 25.46 1.75
C GLY A 136 6.84 24.60 0.51
N ALA A 137 6.92 25.25 -0.66
CA ALA A 137 7.01 24.63 -1.95
C ALA A 137 8.19 23.64 -1.99
N HIS A 138 7.92 22.38 -1.66
CA HIS A 138 8.80 21.26 -1.98
C HIS A 138 8.23 20.57 -3.21
N THR A 139 9.03 20.56 -4.27
CA THR A 139 8.97 19.66 -5.42
C THR A 139 9.20 18.21 -4.97
N GLY A 140 8.41 17.74 -4.00
CA GLY A 140 8.58 16.48 -3.28
C GLY A 140 7.48 15.50 -3.70
N LEU A 141 7.88 14.26 -3.94
CA LEU A 141 6.95 13.14 -4.08
C LEU A 141 5.94 13.20 -2.93
N ASN A 142 4.66 13.21 -3.30
CA ASN A 142 3.52 13.07 -2.41
C ASN A 142 3.79 11.93 -1.39
N THR A 143 3.62 12.21 -0.09
CA THR A 143 4.04 11.29 0.99
C THR A 143 3.21 10.01 0.98
N LEU A 144 1.92 10.10 0.64
CA LEU A 144 1.04 8.96 0.38
C LEU A 144 1.52 8.13 -0.82
N LEU A 145 1.87 8.77 -1.93
CA LEU A 145 2.44 8.10 -3.11
C LEU A 145 3.72 7.35 -2.75
N MET A 146 4.62 7.96 -1.97
CA MET A 146 5.84 7.30 -1.53
C MET A 146 5.53 6.07 -0.66
N GLY A 147 4.59 6.18 0.28
CA GLY A 147 4.15 5.05 1.11
C GLY A 147 3.59 3.90 0.28
N ILE A 148 2.72 4.20 -0.67
CA ILE A 148 2.12 3.21 -1.57
C ILE A 148 3.20 2.55 -2.45
N VAL A 149 4.07 3.33 -3.08
CA VAL A 149 5.17 2.81 -3.91
C VAL A 149 6.09 1.88 -3.10
N LEU A 150 6.45 2.28 -1.88
CA LEU A 150 7.28 1.47 -0.99
C LEU A 150 6.58 0.17 -0.56
N HIS A 151 5.25 0.18 -0.41
CA HIS A 151 4.46 -1.00 -0.07
C HIS A 151 4.22 -1.95 -1.24
N LYS A 152 4.06 -1.41 -2.45
CA LYS A 152 3.85 -2.20 -3.67
C LYS A 152 5.00 -3.13 -4.00
N ILE A 153 6.23 -2.74 -3.68
CA ILE A 153 7.42 -3.57 -3.93
C ILE A 153 7.32 -4.92 -3.18
N PRO A 154 7.18 -4.96 -1.84
CA PRO A 154 6.98 -6.22 -1.11
C PRO A 154 5.79 -7.04 -1.60
N VAL A 155 4.64 -6.42 -1.85
CA VAL A 155 3.43 -7.12 -2.33
C VAL A 155 3.68 -7.77 -3.69
N ALA A 156 4.33 -7.06 -4.61
CA ALA A 156 4.68 -7.58 -5.93
C ALA A 156 5.70 -8.72 -5.86
N ILE A 157 6.69 -8.64 -4.93
CA ILE A 157 7.63 -9.73 -4.67
C ILE A 157 6.84 -10.97 -4.21
N ALA A 158 5.93 -10.81 -3.24
CA ALA A 158 5.17 -11.91 -2.68
C ALA A 158 4.25 -12.57 -3.72
N LEU A 159 3.54 -11.77 -4.54
CA LEU A 159 2.71 -12.25 -5.64
C LEU A 159 3.54 -12.98 -6.73
N MET A 160 4.66 -12.41 -7.16
CA MET A 160 5.52 -13.05 -8.18
C MET A 160 6.11 -14.37 -7.65
N THR A 161 6.56 -14.41 -6.40
CA THR A 161 7.05 -15.65 -5.76
C THR A 161 5.96 -16.72 -5.70
N LEU A 162 4.72 -16.35 -5.34
CA LEU A 162 3.60 -17.27 -5.34
C LEU A 162 3.29 -17.82 -6.74
N LEU A 163 3.22 -16.95 -7.75
CA LEU A 163 2.93 -17.36 -9.12
C LEU A 163 3.96 -18.37 -9.62
N LEU A 164 5.25 -18.08 -9.45
CA LEU A 164 6.32 -18.97 -9.89
C LEU A 164 6.36 -20.29 -9.09
N SER A 165 6.14 -20.24 -7.78
CA SER A 165 6.09 -21.45 -6.93
C SER A 165 4.86 -22.32 -7.17
N SER A 166 3.77 -21.73 -7.69
CA SER A 166 2.56 -22.45 -8.12
C SER A 166 2.72 -23.11 -9.50
N GLY A 167 3.90 -23.05 -10.12
CA GLY A 167 4.21 -23.69 -11.39
C GLY A 167 3.83 -22.85 -12.63
N PHE A 168 3.50 -21.57 -12.47
CA PHE A 168 3.30 -20.69 -13.63
C PHE A 168 4.61 -20.53 -14.39
N LYS A 169 4.52 -20.58 -15.73
CA LYS A 169 5.62 -20.11 -16.59
C LYS A 169 5.84 -18.63 -16.32
N GLN A 170 7.11 -18.21 -16.30
CA GLN A 170 7.50 -16.83 -16.02
C GLN A 170 6.78 -15.80 -16.91
N SER A 171 6.55 -16.12 -18.19
CA SER A 171 5.79 -15.25 -19.10
C SER A 171 4.34 -15.02 -18.63
N LYS A 172 3.65 -16.07 -18.18
CA LYS A 172 2.29 -15.96 -17.62
C LYS A 172 2.30 -15.18 -16.30
N ALA A 173 3.30 -15.40 -15.45
CA ALA A 173 3.43 -14.67 -14.20
C ALA A 173 3.59 -13.15 -14.43
N TRP A 174 4.39 -12.75 -15.43
CA TRP A 174 4.51 -11.35 -15.83
C TRP A 174 3.21 -10.75 -16.38
N VAL A 175 2.41 -11.51 -17.13
CA VAL A 175 1.10 -11.04 -17.61
C VAL A 175 0.15 -10.77 -16.43
N VAL A 176 0.10 -11.67 -15.46
CA VAL A 176 -0.72 -11.49 -14.24
C VAL A 176 -0.20 -10.28 -13.42
N LEU A 177 1.10 -10.15 -13.28
CA LEU A 177 1.70 -9.02 -12.55
C LEU A 177 1.47 -7.68 -13.27
N ALA A 178 1.45 -7.67 -14.60
CA ALA A 178 1.09 -6.49 -15.40
C ALA A 178 -0.40 -6.13 -15.25
N ALA A 179 -1.29 -7.12 -15.13
CA ALA A 179 -2.69 -6.84 -14.80
C ALA A 179 -2.82 -6.24 -13.39
N PHE A 180 -2.08 -6.75 -12.41
CA PHE A 180 -2.04 -6.23 -11.05
C PHE A 180 -1.49 -4.79 -10.97
N SER A 181 -0.44 -4.46 -11.74
CA SER A 181 0.22 -3.16 -11.69
C SER A 181 -0.67 -2.00 -12.15
N ILE A 182 -1.74 -2.31 -12.89
CA ILE A 182 -2.71 -1.33 -13.37
C ILE A 182 -3.77 -0.99 -12.31
N MET A 183 -3.94 -1.80 -11.25
CA MET A 183 -5.04 -1.61 -10.30
C MET A 183 -4.92 -0.33 -9.46
N ALA A 184 -3.75 0.02 -8.95
CA ALA A 184 -3.54 1.29 -8.23
C ALA A 184 -3.68 2.52 -9.15
N PRO A 185 -3.10 2.53 -10.38
CA PRO A 185 -3.41 3.56 -11.38
C PRO A 185 -4.90 3.68 -11.70
N LEU A 186 -5.63 2.57 -11.82
CA LEU A 186 -7.09 2.60 -12.03
C LEU A 186 -7.81 3.21 -10.83
N GLY A 187 -7.39 2.88 -9.61
CA GLY A 187 -7.89 3.51 -8.38
C GLY A 187 -7.75 5.02 -8.42
N MET A 188 -6.54 5.50 -8.72
CA MET A 188 -6.23 6.92 -8.85
C MET A 188 -7.07 7.60 -9.94
N LEU A 189 -7.19 6.99 -11.13
CA LEU A 189 -8.04 7.53 -12.19
C LEU A 189 -9.51 7.60 -11.76
N PHE A 190 -9.98 6.59 -11.03
CA PHE A 190 -11.33 6.56 -10.49
C PHE A 190 -11.55 7.62 -9.41
N GLY A 191 -10.58 7.87 -8.54
CA GLY A 191 -10.59 8.98 -7.58
C GLY A 191 -10.72 10.33 -8.27
N ASN A 192 -9.97 10.55 -9.36
CA ASN A 192 -9.97 11.83 -10.05
C ASN A 192 -11.23 12.12 -10.86
N TYR A 193 -11.82 11.11 -11.50
CA TYR A 193 -12.92 11.30 -12.46
C TYR A 193 -14.26 10.74 -12.00
N GLY A 194 -14.26 9.73 -11.12
CA GLY A 194 -15.48 9.09 -10.63
C GLY A 194 -16.10 9.84 -9.45
N PHE A 195 -15.31 10.14 -8.43
CA PHE A 195 -15.81 10.71 -7.17
C PHE A 195 -16.43 12.11 -7.31
N PRO A 196 -15.83 13.06 -8.06
CA PRO A 196 -16.44 14.38 -8.25
C PRO A 196 -17.85 14.32 -8.89
N GLU A 197 -18.09 13.35 -9.78
CA GLU A 197 -19.39 13.15 -10.43
C GLU A 197 -20.44 12.51 -9.52
N ILE A 198 -20.01 11.79 -8.48
CA ILE A 198 -20.89 11.04 -7.56
C ILE A 198 -21.12 11.83 -6.25
N GLY A 199 -20.36 12.90 -6.01
CA GLY A 199 -20.50 13.78 -4.83
C GLY A 199 -20.03 13.14 -3.52
N ILE A 200 -19.14 12.13 -3.59
CA ILE A 200 -18.57 11.50 -2.41
C ILE A 200 -17.25 12.22 -2.07
N ASP A 201 -17.09 12.56 -0.79
CA ASP A 201 -15.88 13.18 -0.26
C ASP A 201 -14.67 12.22 -0.31
N LEU A 202 -13.56 12.67 -0.88
CA LEU A 202 -12.33 11.89 -0.96
C LEU A 202 -11.73 11.61 0.42
N ASP A 203 -11.97 12.47 1.42
CA ASP A 203 -11.51 12.26 2.80
C ASP A 203 -12.16 11.02 3.43
N ILE A 204 -13.38 10.66 3.01
CA ILE A 204 -14.05 9.42 3.46
C ILE A 204 -13.29 8.20 2.93
N ILE A 205 -12.84 8.23 1.68
CA ILE A 205 -12.04 7.14 1.11
C ILE A 205 -10.63 7.13 1.69
N LEU A 206 -10.01 8.29 1.90
CA LEU A 206 -8.74 8.39 2.60
C LEU A 206 -8.85 7.76 4.00
N ALA A 207 -9.93 8.02 4.73
CA ALA A 207 -10.19 7.40 6.04
C ALA A 207 -10.27 5.86 5.95
N VAL A 208 -10.96 5.32 4.93
CA VAL A 208 -10.98 3.88 4.63
C VAL A 208 -9.57 3.36 4.36
N VAL A 209 -8.78 4.04 3.52
CA VAL A 209 -7.40 3.63 3.19
C VAL A 209 -6.48 3.69 4.40
N VAL A 210 -6.62 4.70 5.26
CA VAL A 210 -5.92 4.79 6.55
C VAL A 210 -6.26 3.58 7.42
N GLY A 211 -7.53 3.20 7.50
CA GLY A 211 -7.96 1.96 8.18
C GLY A 211 -7.28 0.71 7.64
N MET A 212 -7.19 0.59 6.30
CA MET A 212 -6.49 -0.52 5.64
C MET A 212 -4.99 -0.53 5.99
N PHE A 213 -4.32 0.64 5.99
CA PHE A 213 -2.91 0.76 6.37
C PHE A 213 -2.67 0.39 7.83
N LEU A 214 -3.56 0.79 8.74
CA LEU A 214 -3.49 0.41 10.16
C LEU A 214 -3.57 -1.11 10.31
N HIS A 215 -4.51 -1.77 9.61
CA HIS A 215 -4.63 -3.23 9.62
C HIS A 215 -3.34 -3.90 9.14
N ILE A 216 -2.88 -3.57 7.93
CA ILE A 216 -1.67 -4.17 7.33
C ILE A 216 -0.46 -3.98 8.24
N SER A 217 -0.24 -2.76 8.71
CA SER A 217 0.95 -2.42 9.49
C SER A 217 0.93 -3.07 10.87
N THR A 218 -0.22 -3.13 11.53
CA THR A 218 -0.34 -3.80 12.84
C THR A 218 -0.24 -5.32 12.71
N THR A 219 -0.83 -5.93 11.68
CA THR A 219 -0.64 -7.36 11.39
C THR A 219 0.83 -7.68 11.16
N ILE A 220 1.56 -6.87 10.37
CA ILE A 220 3.00 -7.03 10.15
C ILE A 220 3.76 -6.96 11.49
N ILE A 221 3.41 -6.03 12.39
CA ILE A 221 4.02 -5.91 13.72
C ILE A 221 3.79 -7.17 14.55
N PHE A 222 2.53 -7.57 14.74
CA PHE A 222 2.17 -8.63 15.68
C PHE A 222 2.53 -10.02 15.17
N GLU A 223 2.54 -10.20 13.86
CA GLU A 223 2.89 -11.49 13.27
C GLU A 223 4.39 -11.64 13.00
N SER A 224 5.14 -10.53 13.07
CA SER A 224 6.60 -10.58 12.99
C SER A 224 7.25 -11.42 14.10
N SER A 225 6.54 -11.67 15.22
CA SER A 225 6.96 -12.53 16.34
C SER A 225 6.53 -14.00 16.14
N GLU A 226 7.18 -14.70 15.21
CA GLU A 226 7.04 -16.16 15.08
C GLU A 226 7.65 -16.87 16.30
N ASN A 227 6.90 -17.81 16.92
CA ASN A 227 7.33 -18.65 18.04
C ASN A 227 7.77 -17.90 19.32
N HIS A 228 7.16 -16.74 19.63
CA HIS A 228 7.44 -15.94 20.83
C HIS A 228 8.89 -15.44 20.99
N LYS A 229 9.71 -15.51 19.92
CA LYS A 229 11.06 -14.95 19.91
C LYS A 229 11.05 -13.59 19.24
N PHE A 230 11.42 -12.56 20.01
CA PHE A 230 11.54 -11.20 19.53
C PHE A 230 12.55 -11.10 18.37
N ASN A 231 12.11 -10.62 17.21
CA ASN A 231 12.99 -10.45 16.05
C ASN A 231 13.50 -9.01 15.98
N PHE A 232 14.65 -8.77 16.61
CA PHE A 232 15.27 -7.43 16.70
C PHE A 232 15.57 -6.81 15.33
N VAL A 233 15.90 -7.63 14.32
CA VAL A 233 16.18 -7.12 12.96
C VAL A 233 14.91 -6.57 12.29
N LYS A 234 13.77 -7.26 12.46
CA LYS A 234 12.48 -6.75 11.97
C LYS A 234 12.06 -5.48 12.70
N LEU A 235 12.29 -5.38 14.01
CA LEU A 235 12.05 -4.14 14.76
C LEU A 235 12.89 -2.98 14.22
N ILE A 236 14.19 -3.17 14.01
CA ILE A 236 15.05 -2.12 13.42
C ILE A 236 14.52 -1.70 12.05
N SER A 237 14.14 -2.66 11.22
CA SER A 237 13.58 -2.39 9.89
C SER A 237 12.31 -1.54 9.97
N LEU A 238 11.43 -1.85 10.91
CA LEU A 238 10.22 -1.07 11.19
C LEU A 238 10.55 0.34 11.66
N ILE A 239 11.45 0.49 12.64
CA ILE A 239 11.87 1.80 13.15
C ILE A 239 12.50 2.63 12.04
N ALA A 240 13.29 2.04 11.15
CA ALA A 240 13.85 2.72 10.00
C ALA A 240 12.75 3.25 9.06
N GLY A 241 11.67 2.50 8.85
CA GLY A 241 10.50 2.96 8.09
C GLY A 241 9.79 4.14 8.75
N VAL A 242 9.58 4.07 10.07
CA VAL A 242 9.00 5.17 10.87
C VAL A 242 9.86 6.43 10.78
N LEU A 243 11.18 6.30 11.00
CA LEU A 243 12.10 7.43 10.94
C LEU A 243 12.17 8.05 9.54
N LEU A 244 12.13 7.23 8.48
CA LEU A 244 12.07 7.76 7.12
C LEU A 244 10.78 8.55 6.90
N SER A 245 9.62 8.02 7.33
CA SER A 245 8.34 8.72 7.24
C SER A 245 8.37 10.07 7.96
N ILE A 246 8.98 10.15 9.15
CA ILE A 246 9.12 11.42 9.89
C ILE A 246 10.08 12.39 9.16
N LEU A 247 11.11 11.91 8.48
CA LEU A 247 12.07 12.76 7.79
C LEU A 247 11.50 13.38 6.50
N VAL A 248 10.60 12.66 5.83
CA VAL A 248 10.01 13.08 4.55
C VAL A 248 8.65 13.78 4.70
N HIS A 249 8.11 13.82 5.92
CA HIS A 249 6.90 14.56 6.29
C HIS A 249 7.27 15.94 6.84
#